data_AF-A0A3S0CEQ3-F1
#
_entry.id   AF-A0A3S0CEQ3-F1
#
_cell.length_a   1.000
_cell.length_b   1.000
_cell.length_c   1.000
_cell.angle_alpha   90.00
_cell.angle_beta   90.00
_cell.angle_gamma   90.00
#
_symmetry.space_group_name_H-M   'P 1'
#
loop_
_entity.id
_entity.type
_entity.pdbx_description
1 polymer ?
#
loop_
_entity_poly.entity_id
_entity_poly.type
_entity_poly.pdbx_seq_one_letter_code
_entity_poly.pdbx_strand_id
1 'polypeptide(L)'
;MRLTSLQQQVATHTGVFLCERINRSEETKTVQFCHVITPPAADADLPDVGRLRDFFATFGSVVFYVDKVSGDEGKRIAAPDEWPDLDSDFRGWIDNLSESERLEILPDWINNCLVIGEEPGTGNYLLMPVSGKTAGRVFLFDHDGYEFVEKATDLVDYAERLLSPDDRLLADIATHMRFIDGDPMIQWWIRELRDNRGNVSTTAA
;
A
#
# COMPACT_ATOMS: atom_id res chain seq x y z
N MET A 1 -18.59 3.22 -6.73
CA MET A 1 -19.25 3.04 -5.43
C MET A 1 -19.45 4.40 -4.74
N ARG A 2 -20.39 4.56 -3.78
CA ARG A 2 -20.41 5.76 -2.92
C ARG A 2 -19.24 5.67 -1.92
N LEU A 3 -18.47 6.74 -1.74
CA LEU A 3 -17.30 6.76 -0.85
C LEU A 3 -17.63 6.36 0.59
N THR A 4 -18.83 6.71 1.08
CA THR A 4 -19.32 6.27 2.40
C THR A 4 -19.48 4.74 2.51
N SER A 5 -19.83 4.07 1.40
CA SER A 5 -19.87 2.60 1.37
C SER A 5 -18.48 2.00 1.36
N LEU A 6 -17.51 2.63 0.69
CA LEU A 6 -16.11 2.20 0.75
C LEU A 6 -15.54 2.37 2.16
N GLN A 7 -15.81 3.50 2.82
CA GLN A 7 -15.37 3.72 4.20
C GLN A 7 -15.89 2.66 5.15
N GLN A 8 -17.19 2.34 5.07
CA GLN A 8 -17.79 1.26 5.84
C GLN A 8 -17.12 -0.07 5.53
N GLN A 9 -16.87 -0.36 4.25
CA GLN A 9 -16.22 -1.58 3.82
C GLN A 9 -14.80 -1.72 4.37
N VAL A 10 -13.98 -0.67 4.32
CA VAL A 10 -12.64 -0.65 4.93
C VAL A 10 -12.75 -0.88 6.44
N ALA A 11 -13.64 -0.15 7.12
CA ALA A 11 -13.79 -0.22 8.58
C ALA A 11 -14.25 -1.58 9.08
N THR A 12 -15.04 -2.32 8.30
CA THR A 12 -15.53 -3.65 8.68
C THR A 12 -14.76 -4.81 8.06
N HIS A 13 -13.83 -4.56 7.14
CA HIS A 13 -13.07 -5.63 6.51
C HIS A 13 -12.01 -6.14 7.50
N THR A 14 -12.08 -7.43 7.78
CA THR A 14 -11.22 -8.13 8.72
C THR A 14 -11.07 -9.56 8.25
N GLY A 15 -10.04 -10.24 8.71
CA GLY A 15 -9.87 -11.65 8.36
C GLY A 15 -8.68 -12.24 9.06
N VAL A 16 -8.19 -13.32 8.48
CA VAL A 16 -7.01 -14.02 8.94
C VAL A 16 -6.05 -14.30 7.80
N PHE A 17 -4.77 -14.22 8.11
CA PHE A 17 -3.70 -14.85 7.36
C PHE A 17 -3.37 -16.20 7.98
N LEU A 18 -3.38 -17.26 7.18
CA LEU A 18 -2.73 -18.51 7.53
C LEU A 18 -1.29 -18.43 7.06
N CYS A 19 -0.35 -18.53 8.00
CA CYS A 19 1.06 -18.38 7.73
C CYS A 19 1.83 -19.66 8.04
N GLU A 20 2.95 -19.84 7.35
CA GLU A 20 3.96 -20.85 7.68
C GLU A 20 5.29 -20.18 8.02
N ARG A 21 6.10 -20.82 8.85
CA ARG A 21 7.41 -20.26 9.21
C ARG A 21 8.38 -20.44 8.06
N ILE A 22 9.12 -19.38 7.74
CA ILE A 22 10.18 -19.43 6.73
C ILE A 22 11.23 -20.46 7.15
N ASN A 23 11.58 -21.36 6.23
CA ASN A 23 12.47 -22.51 6.44
C ASN A 23 11.96 -23.63 7.38
N ARG A 24 10.69 -23.57 7.84
CA ARG A 24 10.03 -24.61 8.65
C ARG A 24 8.53 -24.65 8.36
N SER A 25 8.15 -25.12 7.17
CA SER A 25 6.77 -25.05 6.69
C SER A 25 5.76 -25.89 7.49
N GLU A 26 6.23 -26.82 8.32
CA GLU A 26 5.42 -27.56 9.29
C GLU A 26 4.95 -26.71 10.47
N GLU A 27 5.65 -25.62 10.79
CA GLU A 27 5.24 -24.66 11.80
C GLU A 27 4.28 -23.65 11.17
N THR A 28 3.05 -23.58 11.68
CA THR A 28 2.01 -22.67 11.17
C THR A 28 1.49 -21.75 12.26
N LYS A 29 1.02 -20.57 11.86
CA LYS A 29 0.28 -19.67 12.74
C LYS A 29 -0.86 -19.00 11.99
N THR A 30 -1.83 -18.48 12.75
CA THR A 30 -2.90 -17.66 12.22
C THR A 30 -2.73 -16.25 12.75
N VAL A 31 -2.72 -15.26 11.85
CA VAL A 31 -2.62 -13.84 12.19
C VAL A 31 -3.94 -13.17 11.86
N GLN A 32 -4.52 -12.43 12.79
CA GLN A 32 -5.70 -11.62 12.51
C GLN A 32 -5.28 -10.30 11.88
N PHE A 33 -5.99 -9.85 10.85
CA PHE A 33 -5.77 -8.53 10.28
C PHE A 33 -7.02 -7.65 10.40
N CYS A 34 -6.78 -6.35 10.45
CA CYS A 34 -7.80 -5.31 10.24
C CYS A 34 -7.22 -4.17 9.39
N HIS A 35 -8.03 -3.15 9.12
CA HIS A 35 -7.58 -1.87 8.57
C HIS A 35 -7.71 -0.78 9.62
N VAL A 36 -6.83 0.22 9.54
CA VAL A 36 -6.88 1.41 10.41
C VAL A 36 -7.18 2.62 9.53
N ILE A 37 -8.18 3.40 9.92
CA ILE A 37 -8.56 4.63 9.23
C ILE A 37 -8.49 5.81 10.22
N THR A 38 -8.09 6.97 9.72
CA THR A 38 -8.20 8.24 10.46
C THR A 38 -9.32 9.10 9.86
N PRO A 39 -9.91 10.01 10.64
CA PRO A 39 -10.95 10.91 10.13
C PRO A 39 -10.39 11.88 9.08
N PRO A 40 -11.23 12.36 8.13
CA PRO A 40 -10.84 13.37 7.14
C PRO A 40 -10.13 14.58 7.74
N ALA A 41 -9.05 15.02 7.09
CA ALA A 41 -8.42 16.30 7.39
C ALA A 41 -9.20 17.41 6.68
N ALA A 42 -10.08 18.11 7.41
CA ALA A 42 -11.02 19.08 6.84
C ALA A 42 -10.35 20.28 6.12
N ASP A 43 -9.07 20.55 6.41
CA ASP A 43 -8.36 21.76 5.98
C ASP A 43 -7.20 21.50 5.01
N ALA A 44 -7.05 20.27 4.48
CA ALA A 44 -5.98 19.96 3.54
C ALA A 44 -6.21 20.62 2.17
N ASP A 45 -5.26 21.45 1.70
CA ASP A 45 -5.28 22.00 0.34
C ASP A 45 -4.75 20.97 -0.66
N LEU A 46 -5.67 20.20 -1.23
CA LEU A 46 -5.35 19.10 -2.14
C LEU A 46 -5.54 19.49 -3.60
N PRO A 47 -4.70 19.02 -4.54
CA PRO A 47 -4.91 19.27 -5.96
C PRO A 47 -6.19 18.57 -6.47
N ASP A 48 -6.84 19.20 -7.46
CA ASP A 48 -8.01 18.64 -8.12
C ASP A 48 -7.60 17.65 -9.21
N VAL A 49 -7.25 16.43 -8.80
CA VAL A 49 -6.74 15.39 -9.69
C VAL A 49 -7.33 14.02 -9.35
N GLY A 50 -7.80 13.31 -10.37
CA GLY A 50 -8.44 12.00 -10.22
C GLY A 50 -9.59 12.05 -9.22
N ARG A 51 -9.50 11.24 -8.17
CA ARG A 51 -10.44 11.22 -7.04
C ARG A 51 -9.77 11.55 -5.71
N LEU A 52 -8.70 12.33 -5.73
CA LEU A 52 -7.88 12.64 -4.55
C LEU A 52 -8.69 13.37 -3.47
N ARG A 53 -9.31 14.50 -3.82
CA ARG A 53 -10.15 15.29 -2.90
C ARG A 53 -11.31 14.50 -2.33
N ASP A 54 -11.99 13.75 -3.21
CA ASP A 54 -13.05 12.80 -2.87
C ASP A 54 -12.61 11.80 -1.79
N PHE A 55 -11.44 11.17 -2.00
CA PHE A 55 -10.87 10.20 -1.09
C PHE A 55 -10.57 10.83 0.27
N PHE A 56 -9.86 11.97 0.29
CA PHE A 56 -9.45 12.62 1.54
C PHE A 56 -10.56 13.40 2.25
N ALA A 57 -11.67 13.69 1.57
CA ALA A 57 -12.91 14.12 2.22
C ALA A 57 -13.60 12.98 3.00
N THR A 58 -13.21 11.73 2.74
CA THR A 58 -13.78 10.52 3.37
C THR A 58 -12.82 9.85 4.36
N PHE A 59 -11.53 9.88 4.08
CA PHE A 59 -10.46 9.30 4.88
C PHE A 59 -9.41 10.35 5.21
N GLY A 60 -8.85 10.36 6.43
CA GLY A 60 -7.63 11.11 6.70
C GLY A 60 -6.39 10.37 6.20
N SER A 61 -6.37 9.06 6.44
CA SER A 61 -5.37 8.08 6.02
C SER A 61 -5.96 6.68 6.15
N VAL A 62 -5.34 5.71 5.49
CA VAL A 62 -5.73 4.29 5.59
C VAL A 62 -4.48 3.42 5.64
N VAL A 63 -4.39 2.58 6.67
CA VAL A 63 -3.41 1.50 6.76
C VAL A 63 -4.13 0.18 6.56
N PHE A 64 -3.68 -0.60 5.58
CA PHE A 64 -4.27 -1.88 5.23
C PHE A 64 -3.49 -3.06 5.80
N TYR A 65 -4.22 -4.10 6.20
CA TYR A 65 -3.66 -5.38 6.65
C TYR A 65 -2.75 -5.24 7.86
N VAL A 66 -3.26 -4.63 8.93
CA VAL A 66 -2.53 -4.43 10.18
C VAL A 66 -2.64 -5.66 11.06
N ASP A 67 -1.50 -6.23 11.45
CA ASP A 67 -1.40 -7.15 12.59
C ASP A 67 -1.12 -6.34 13.86
N LYS A 68 -2.06 -6.36 14.82
CA LYS A 68 -1.91 -5.62 16.08
C LYS A 68 -0.89 -6.24 17.03
N VAL A 69 -0.46 -7.48 16.79
CA VAL A 69 0.50 -8.18 17.65
C VAL A 69 1.92 -7.79 17.27
N SER A 70 2.32 -7.99 16.01
CA SER A 70 3.66 -7.60 15.56
C SER A 70 3.80 -6.11 15.23
N GLY A 71 2.68 -5.44 14.91
CA GLY A 71 2.68 -4.09 14.35
C GLY A 71 2.99 -4.06 12.85
N ASP A 72 3.01 -5.20 12.15
CA ASP A 72 3.20 -5.25 10.71
C ASP A 72 2.02 -4.62 9.98
N GLU A 73 2.32 -3.88 8.92
CA GLU A 73 1.37 -3.17 8.09
C GLU A 73 1.62 -3.52 6.62
N GLY A 74 0.55 -3.84 5.87
CA GLY A 74 0.70 -4.29 4.49
C GLY A 74 0.88 -3.16 3.48
N LYS A 75 0.01 -2.15 3.53
CA LYS A 75 0.01 -0.98 2.61
C LYS A 75 -0.50 0.25 3.35
N ARG A 76 -0.01 1.43 3.00
CA ARG A 76 -0.41 2.67 3.65
C ARG A 76 -0.70 3.78 2.63
N ILE A 77 -1.88 4.38 2.74
CA ILE A 77 -2.20 5.68 2.15
C ILE A 77 -2.07 6.70 3.27
N ALA A 78 -1.04 7.54 3.20
CA ALA A 78 -0.65 8.46 4.27
C ALA A 78 -1.51 9.73 4.29
N ALA A 79 -1.56 10.39 5.45
CA ALA A 79 -2.25 11.67 5.57
C ALA A 79 -1.49 12.77 4.80
N PRO A 80 -2.18 13.81 4.29
CA PRO A 80 -1.55 14.84 3.47
C PRO A 80 -0.42 15.62 4.16
N ASP A 81 -0.44 15.73 5.48
CA ASP A 81 0.61 16.36 6.27
C ASP A 81 1.90 15.52 6.35
N GLU A 82 1.84 14.24 5.99
CA GLU A 82 2.97 13.30 5.98
C GLU A 82 3.64 13.20 4.60
N TRP A 83 3.00 13.70 3.56
CA TRP A 83 3.53 13.62 2.18
C TRP A 83 4.88 14.31 1.96
N PRO A 84 5.21 15.45 2.61
CA PRO A 84 6.53 16.06 2.45
C PRO A 84 7.68 15.18 2.94
N ASP A 85 7.47 14.46 4.05
CA ASP A 85 8.47 13.54 4.59
C ASP A 85 8.64 12.33 3.67
N LEU A 86 7.53 11.76 3.19
CA LEU A 86 7.56 10.67 2.20
C LEU A 86 8.19 11.09 0.87
N ASP A 87 7.93 12.30 0.38
CA ASP A 87 8.60 12.82 -0.82
C ASP A 87 10.10 12.97 -0.56
N SER A 88 10.52 13.54 0.57
CA SER A 88 11.94 13.63 0.92
C SER A 88 12.64 12.27 0.90
N ASP A 89 12.03 11.25 1.53
CA ASP A 89 12.61 9.90 1.57
C ASP A 89 12.63 9.24 0.19
N PHE A 90 11.56 9.39 -0.60
CA PHE A 90 11.51 8.95 -1.99
C PHE A 90 12.58 9.63 -2.86
N ARG A 91 12.76 10.95 -2.73
CA ARG A 91 13.76 11.72 -3.48
C ARG A 91 15.18 11.24 -3.18
N GLY A 92 15.44 10.80 -1.95
CA GLY A 92 16.69 10.16 -1.56
C GLY A 92 17.10 8.97 -2.46
N TRP A 93 16.11 8.24 -3.01
CA TRP A 93 16.36 7.14 -3.94
C TRP A 93 16.68 7.59 -5.37
N ILE A 94 16.18 8.74 -5.81
CA ILE A 94 16.23 9.17 -7.22
C ILE A 94 17.18 10.33 -7.52
N ASP A 95 17.59 11.10 -6.51
CA ASP A 95 18.40 12.31 -6.70
C ASP A 95 19.86 12.01 -7.08
N ASN A 96 20.37 10.82 -6.74
CA ASN A 96 21.75 10.43 -7.05
C ASN A 96 21.90 9.79 -8.45
N LEU A 97 20.81 9.63 -9.19
CA LEU A 97 20.88 9.12 -10.56
C LEU A 97 21.55 10.14 -11.50
N SER A 98 22.43 9.63 -12.37
CA SER A 98 22.96 10.41 -13.48
C SER A 98 21.86 10.82 -14.47
N GLU A 99 22.11 11.86 -15.26
CA GLU A 99 21.14 12.32 -16.27
C GLU A 99 20.73 11.20 -17.25
N SER A 100 21.67 10.33 -17.65
CA SER A 100 21.36 9.17 -18.50
C SER A 100 20.44 8.16 -17.82
N GLU A 101 20.70 7.82 -16.55
CA GLU A 101 19.85 6.88 -15.80
C GLU A 101 18.46 7.47 -15.57
N ARG A 102 18.37 8.77 -15.30
CA ARG A 102 17.09 9.46 -15.14
C ARG A 102 16.25 9.38 -16.40
N LEU A 103 16.84 9.58 -17.58
CA LEU A 103 16.14 9.50 -18.86
C LEU A 103 15.74 8.08 -19.25
N GLU A 104 16.47 7.08 -18.79
CA GLU A 104 16.21 5.67 -19.10
C GLU A 104 15.13 5.07 -18.19
N ILE A 105 15.16 5.41 -16.90
CA ILE A 105 14.40 4.67 -15.87
C ILE A 105 13.23 5.49 -15.31
N LEU A 106 13.39 6.81 -15.15
CA LEU A 106 12.35 7.62 -14.52
C LEU A 106 11.25 7.99 -15.51
N PRO A 107 9.97 7.90 -15.09
CA PRO A 107 8.88 8.36 -15.93
C PRO A 107 8.89 9.89 -16.06
N ASP A 108 8.42 10.40 -17.20
CA ASP A 108 8.38 11.86 -17.51
C ASP A 108 7.64 12.69 -16.44
N TRP A 109 6.72 12.07 -15.70
CA TRP A 109 5.92 12.73 -14.67
C TRP A 109 6.58 12.77 -13.28
N ILE A 110 7.78 12.19 -13.09
CA ILE A 110 8.38 11.97 -11.75
C ILE A 110 8.64 13.26 -10.95
N ASN A 111 8.85 14.37 -11.64
CA ASN A 111 9.04 15.69 -11.00
C ASN A 111 7.71 16.39 -10.70
N ASN A 112 6.59 15.79 -11.10
CA ASN A 112 5.24 16.33 -10.95
C ASN A 112 4.27 15.24 -10.49
N CYS A 113 4.61 14.60 -9.38
CA CYS A 113 3.78 13.64 -8.67
C CYS A 113 3.76 13.95 -7.17
N LEU A 114 2.72 13.46 -6.50
CA LEU A 114 2.64 13.38 -5.05
C LEU A 114 3.15 12.03 -4.58
N VAL A 115 3.83 11.98 -3.43
CA VAL A 115 4.09 10.75 -2.69
C VAL A 115 3.02 10.61 -1.62
N ILE A 116 2.04 9.74 -1.86
CA ILE A 116 0.77 9.69 -1.12
C ILE A 116 0.70 8.53 -0.14
N GLY A 117 1.77 7.74 -0.02
CA GLY A 117 1.79 6.53 0.79
C GLY A 117 2.99 5.66 0.48
N GLU A 118 2.98 4.46 1.04
CA GLU A 118 4.12 3.55 1.03
C GLU A 118 3.70 2.09 1.29
N GLU A 119 4.64 1.19 1.09
CA GLU A 119 4.63 -0.13 1.69
C GLU A 119 5.57 -0.07 2.91
N PRO A 120 5.04 -0.10 4.14
CA PRO A 120 5.84 0.23 5.32
C PRO A 120 7.09 -0.64 5.46
N GLY A 121 8.23 0.01 5.70
CA GLY A 121 9.51 -0.65 5.96
C GLY A 121 10.18 -1.28 4.73
N THR A 122 9.70 -1.03 3.51
CA THR A 122 10.28 -1.60 2.29
C THR A 122 11.10 -0.60 1.48
N GLY A 123 10.86 0.71 1.63
CA GLY A 123 11.40 1.71 0.70
C GLY A 123 10.59 1.87 -0.60
N ASN A 124 9.43 1.20 -0.70
CA ASN A 124 8.51 1.34 -1.83
C ASN A 124 7.45 2.42 -1.55
N TYR A 125 7.21 3.28 -2.53
CA TYR A 125 6.36 4.47 -2.36
C TYR A 125 5.17 4.48 -3.33
N LEU A 126 4.02 4.93 -2.84
CA LEU A 126 2.85 5.18 -3.67
C LEU A 126 2.90 6.60 -4.24
N LEU A 127 2.91 6.68 -5.57
CA LEU A 127 3.03 7.91 -6.33
C LEU A 127 1.75 8.21 -7.09
N MET A 128 1.38 9.49 -7.16
CA MET A 128 0.26 9.98 -7.97
C MET A 128 0.69 11.15 -8.84
N PRO A 129 0.81 10.98 -10.17
CA PRO A 129 1.06 12.08 -11.08
C PRO A 129 -0.05 13.13 -10.98
N VAL A 130 0.30 14.42 -10.97
CA VAL A 130 -0.69 15.51 -10.87
C VAL A 130 -1.01 16.17 -12.22
N SER A 131 -0.29 15.80 -13.28
CA SER A 131 -0.56 16.26 -14.65
C SER A 131 -0.26 15.20 -15.70
N GLY A 132 -0.60 15.49 -16.95
CA GLY A 132 -0.39 14.59 -18.08
C GLY A 132 -1.49 13.53 -18.23
N LYS A 133 -1.24 12.54 -19.09
CA LYS A 133 -2.24 11.51 -19.46
C LYS A 133 -2.54 10.51 -18.34
N THR A 134 -1.64 10.41 -17.37
CA THR A 134 -1.72 9.49 -16.22
C THR A 134 -2.09 10.21 -14.93
N ALA A 135 -2.46 11.51 -15.00
CA ALA A 135 -2.83 12.30 -13.83
C ALA A 135 -3.92 11.59 -13.00
N GLY A 136 -3.69 11.48 -11.70
CA GLY A 136 -4.63 10.88 -10.74
C GLY A 136 -4.58 9.37 -10.63
N ARG A 137 -3.80 8.67 -11.47
CA ARG A 137 -3.54 7.24 -11.33
C ARG A 137 -2.56 6.98 -10.19
N VAL A 138 -2.58 5.76 -9.65
CA VAL A 138 -1.71 5.33 -8.55
C VAL A 138 -0.63 4.40 -9.09
N PHE A 139 0.62 4.77 -8.85
CA PHE A 139 1.80 3.97 -9.17
C PHE A 139 2.49 3.53 -7.88
N LEU A 140 3.12 2.37 -7.91
CA LEU A 140 4.10 1.96 -6.89
C LEU A 140 5.49 2.11 -7.49
N PHE A 141 6.36 2.84 -6.80
CA PHE A 141 7.80 2.75 -6.98
C PHE A 141 8.33 1.55 -6.18
N ASP A 142 8.91 0.58 -6.88
CA ASP A 142 9.62 -0.56 -6.30
C ASP A 142 11.12 -0.24 -6.28
N HIS A 143 11.69 -0.11 -5.09
CA HIS A 143 13.09 0.28 -4.94
C HIS A 143 14.09 -0.81 -5.35
N ASP A 144 13.70 -2.10 -5.29
CA ASP A 144 14.58 -3.23 -5.62
C ASP A 144 14.79 -3.33 -7.14
N GLY A 145 13.70 -3.19 -7.90
CA GLY A 145 13.72 -3.22 -9.36
C GLY A 145 13.90 -1.86 -10.02
N TYR A 146 13.75 -0.77 -9.24
CA TYR A 146 13.65 0.60 -9.74
C TYR A 146 12.50 0.78 -10.74
N GLU A 147 11.37 0.09 -10.48
CA GLU A 147 10.23 0.03 -11.39
C GLU A 147 9.08 0.93 -10.93
N PHE A 148 8.31 1.45 -11.89
CA PHE A 148 7.11 2.25 -11.65
C PHE A 148 5.88 1.51 -12.18
N VAL A 149 5.19 0.79 -11.29
CA VAL A 149 4.09 -0.11 -11.67
C VAL A 149 2.75 0.57 -11.42
N GLU A 150 1.91 0.73 -12.46
CA GLU A 150 0.54 1.21 -12.27
C GLU A 150 -0.26 0.18 -11.45
N LYS A 151 -0.76 0.61 -10.29
CA LYS A 151 -1.56 -0.25 -9.38
C LYS A 151 -3.06 0.01 -9.52
N ALA A 152 -3.45 1.24 -9.85
CA ALA A 152 -4.87 1.61 -10.01
C ALA A 152 -5.08 2.88 -10.83
N THR A 153 -6.30 3.05 -11.31
CA THR A 153 -6.73 4.21 -12.10
C THR A 153 -7.00 5.46 -11.26
N ASP A 154 -7.31 5.29 -9.97
CA ASP A 154 -7.38 6.33 -8.94
C ASP A 154 -7.26 5.70 -7.53
N LEU A 155 -7.25 6.54 -6.48
CA LEU A 155 -7.16 6.09 -5.08
C LEU A 155 -8.35 5.23 -4.61
N VAL A 156 -9.53 5.43 -5.20
CA VAL A 156 -10.72 4.66 -4.85
C VAL A 156 -10.62 3.26 -5.45
N ASP A 157 -10.22 3.15 -6.73
CA ASP A 157 -9.90 1.87 -7.37
C ASP A 157 -8.78 1.14 -6.63
N TYR A 158 -7.74 1.86 -6.18
CA TYR A 158 -6.65 1.27 -5.38
C TYR A 158 -7.16 0.66 -4.07
N ALA A 159 -7.94 1.42 -3.29
CA ALA A 159 -8.52 0.93 -2.04
C ALA A 159 -9.51 -0.22 -2.27
N GLU A 160 -10.35 -0.17 -3.31
CA GLU A 160 -11.28 -1.25 -3.66
C GLU A 160 -10.53 -2.55 -4.00
N ARG A 161 -9.46 -2.48 -4.80
CA ARG A 161 -8.61 -3.64 -5.10
C ARG A 161 -7.95 -4.22 -3.85
N LEU A 162 -7.47 -3.36 -2.96
CA LEU A 162 -6.92 -3.80 -1.68
C LEU A 162 -7.94 -4.46 -0.76
N LEU A 163 -9.25 -4.30 -0.96
CA LEU A 163 -10.29 -5.00 -0.18
C LEU A 163 -10.73 -6.33 -0.82
N SER A 164 -10.14 -6.73 -1.95
CA SER A 164 -10.45 -7.97 -2.65
C SER A 164 -9.19 -8.49 -3.34
N PRO A 165 -8.15 -8.86 -2.56
CA PRO A 165 -6.88 -9.30 -3.12
C PRO A 165 -7.07 -10.59 -3.91
N ASP A 166 -6.54 -10.65 -5.13
CA ASP A 166 -6.32 -11.92 -5.82
C ASP A 166 -5.03 -12.58 -5.31
N ASP A 167 -4.72 -13.76 -5.83
CA ASP A 167 -3.52 -14.52 -5.46
C ASP A 167 -2.23 -13.72 -5.68
N ARG A 168 -2.19 -12.92 -6.75
CA ARG A 168 -1.03 -12.07 -7.07
C ARG A 168 -0.88 -10.94 -6.05
N LEU A 169 -1.95 -10.21 -5.75
CA LEU A 169 -1.90 -9.13 -4.76
C LEU A 169 -1.58 -9.67 -3.36
N LEU A 170 -2.07 -10.87 -3.03
CA LEU A 170 -1.70 -11.51 -1.78
C LEU A 170 -0.21 -11.86 -1.74
N ALA A 171 0.36 -12.38 -2.82
CA ALA A 171 1.79 -12.65 -2.91
C ALA A 171 2.63 -11.37 -2.79
N ASP A 172 2.19 -10.26 -3.40
CA ASP A 172 2.83 -8.95 -3.24
C ASP A 172 2.78 -8.49 -1.76
N ILE A 173 1.66 -8.65 -1.06
CA ILE A 173 1.55 -8.33 0.38
C ILE A 173 2.45 -9.25 1.22
N ALA A 174 2.44 -10.55 0.92
CA ALA A 174 3.25 -11.56 1.61
C ALA A 174 4.74 -11.32 1.46
N THR A 175 5.19 -10.62 0.41
CA THR A 175 6.60 -10.31 0.17
C THR A 175 7.16 -9.31 1.19
N HIS A 176 6.31 -8.51 1.83
CA HIS A 176 6.77 -7.43 2.71
C HIS A 176 6.31 -7.57 4.17
N MET A 177 5.30 -8.40 4.45
CA MET A 177 4.89 -8.72 5.82
C MET A 177 5.61 -9.96 6.35
N ARG A 178 6.13 -9.94 7.58
CA ARG A 178 6.90 -11.05 8.18
C ARG A 178 6.41 -11.47 9.58
N PHE A 179 5.54 -10.68 10.20
CA PHE A 179 4.91 -10.91 11.49
C PHE A 179 5.90 -11.31 12.59
N ILE A 180 6.90 -10.47 12.79
CA ILE A 180 7.96 -10.69 13.78
C ILE A 180 7.41 -10.34 15.17
N ASP A 181 7.21 -11.36 16.00
CA ASP A 181 6.81 -11.24 17.41
C ASP A 181 7.97 -11.77 18.27
N GLY A 182 8.76 -10.86 18.81
CA GLY A 182 9.91 -11.17 19.66
C GLY A 182 11.19 -11.44 18.87
N ASP A 183 11.46 -12.71 18.54
CA ASP A 183 12.72 -13.10 17.91
C ASP A 183 12.75 -12.74 16.41
N PRO A 184 13.63 -11.82 15.96
CA PRO A 184 13.71 -11.39 14.56
C PRO A 184 14.12 -12.50 13.58
N MET A 185 14.65 -13.62 14.08
CA MET A 185 14.95 -14.82 13.28
C MET A 185 13.70 -15.67 13.01
N ILE A 186 12.56 -15.36 13.63
CA ILE A 186 11.29 -16.05 13.41
C ILE A 186 10.41 -15.18 12.51
N GLN A 187 10.39 -15.55 11.23
CA GLN A 187 9.60 -14.87 10.21
C GLN A 187 8.58 -15.83 9.60
N TRP A 188 7.44 -15.26 9.22
CA TRP A 188 6.28 -16.01 8.75
C TRP A 188 5.88 -15.53 7.36
N TRP A 189 5.64 -16.49 6.47
CA TRP A 189 5.13 -16.26 5.13
C TRP A 189 3.62 -16.47 5.10
N ILE A 190 2.88 -15.52 4.52
CA ILE A 190 1.43 -15.67 4.31
C ILE A 190 1.21 -16.72 3.24
N ARG A 191 0.47 -17.79 3.53
CA ARG A 191 0.05 -18.77 2.52
C ARG A 191 -1.31 -18.48 1.95
N GLU A 192 -2.20 -18.01 2.80
CA GLU A 192 -3.61 -17.86 2.48
C GLU A 192 -4.20 -16.71 3.29
N LEU A 193 -5.05 -15.92 2.64
CA LEU A 193 -5.92 -14.96 3.27
C LEU A 193 -7.35 -15.53 3.26
N ARG A 194 -8.05 -15.39 4.38
CA ARG A 194 -9.51 -15.58 4.47
C ARG A 194 -10.13 -14.34 5.07
N ASP A 195 -11.03 -13.67 4.36
CA ASP A 195 -11.72 -12.51 4.89
C ASP A 195 -13.10 -12.82 5.49
N ASN A 196 -13.69 -11.85 6.16
CA ASN A 196 -15.02 -11.93 6.75
C ASN A 196 -16.18 -11.88 5.74
N ARG A 197 -15.88 -11.76 4.45
CA ARG A 197 -16.84 -11.81 3.33
C ARG A 197 -16.86 -13.20 2.68
N GLY A 198 -15.96 -14.09 3.09
CA GLY A 198 -15.82 -15.44 2.56
C GLY A 198 -14.87 -15.55 1.37
N ASN A 199 -14.13 -14.49 1.04
CA ASN A 199 -13.09 -14.54 0.02
C ASN A 199 -11.87 -15.30 0.55
N VAL A 200 -11.25 -16.05 -0.35
CA VAL A 200 -10.02 -16.80 -0.08
C VAL A 200 -9.05 -16.55 -1.22
N SER A 201 -7.81 -16.23 -0.87
CA SER A 201 -6.71 -16.02 -1.82
C SER A 201 -5.48 -16.74 -1.29
N THR A 202 -4.62 -17.23 -2.17
CA THR A 202 -3.43 -18.02 -1.79
C THR A 202 -2.17 -17.49 -2.46
N THR A 203 -1.03 -17.63 -1.79
CA THR A 203 0.28 -17.31 -2.39
C THR A 203 0.92 -18.53 -3.07
N ALA A 204 0.19 -19.64 -3.17
CA ALA A 204 0.68 -20.83 -3.83
C ALA A 204 0.51 -20.67 -5.35
N ALA A 205 1.62 -20.74 -6.08
CA ALA A 205 1.60 -21.00 -7.52
C ALA A 205 1.43 -22.51 -7.78
#